data_AF-A0A147KJZ2-F1
#
_entry.id   AF-A0A147KJZ2-F1
#
_cell.length_a   1.000
_cell.length_b   1.000
_cell.length_c   1.000
_cell.angle_alpha   90.00
_cell.angle_beta   90.00
_cell.angle_gamma   90.00
#
_symmetry.space_group_name_H-M   'P 1'
#
loop_
_entity.id
_entity.type
_entity.pdbx_description
1 polymer ?
#
loop_
_entity_poly.entity_id
_entity_poly.type
_entity_poly.pdbx_seq_one_letter_code
_entity_poly.pdbx_strand_id
1 'polypeptide(L)'
;MVGAKVNARGELIELKFHTQKYRQMAPAELASAITDVINQARKRMFARVTQAYAQFMPEGIDIDEVMSGTFDPSRLLGDLDLPFPSGAAKPFDGDRP
;
A
#
# COMPACT_ATOMS: atom_id res chain seq x y z
N MET A 1 15.21 -21.85 -7.83
CA MET A 1 14.63 -20.49 -7.88
C MET A 1 13.38 -20.47 -7.00
N VAL A 2 13.07 -19.38 -6.29
CA VAL A 2 11.92 -19.26 -5.37
C VAL A 2 10.90 -18.28 -5.96
N GLY A 3 9.62 -18.55 -5.80
CA GLY A 3 8.50 -17.69 -6.20
C GLY A 3 7.59 -17.37 -5.02
N ALA A 4 6.99 -16.18 -4.99
CA ALA A 4 6.03 -15.77 -3.98
C ALA A 4 4.75 -15.23 -4.64
N LYS A 5 3.59 -15.51 -4.03
CA LYS A 5 2.31 -14.88 -4.38
C LYS A 5 1.77 -14.12 -3.19
N VAL A 6 1.20 -12.96 -3.48
CA VAL A 6 0.52 -12.13 -2.50
C VAL A 6 -0.92 -11.89 -2.92
N ASN A 7 -1.80 -11.64 -1.95
CA ASN A 7 -3.14 -11.14 -2.24
C ASN A 7 -3.14 -9.61 -2.46
N ALA A 8 -4.30 -9.02 -2.73
CA ALA A 8 -4.44 -7.58 -2.98
C ALA A 8 -4.02 -6.68 -1.81
N ARG A 9 -3.94 -7.22 -0.58
CA ARG A 9 -3.46 -6.51 0.62
C ARG A 9 -1.94 -6.62 0.80
N GLY A 10 -1.23 -7.30 -0.10
CA GLY A 10 0.20 -7.56 0.01
C GLY A 10 0.57 -8.67 1.00
N GLU A 11 -0.42 -9.41 1.51
CA GLU A 11 -0.20 -10.55 2.40
C GLU A 11 0.32 -11.74 1.59
N LEU A 12 1.35 -12.43 2.11
CA LEU A 12 1.92 -13.62 1.47
C LEU A 12 0.95 -14.78 1.59
N ILE A 13 0.52 -15.35 0.45
CA ILE A 13 -0.41 -16.48 0.40
C ILE A 13 0.24 -17.76 -0.14
N GLU A 14 1.38 -17.66 -0.82
CA GLU A 14 2.10 -18.83 -1.34
C GLU A 14 3.59 -18.53 -1.46
N LEU A 15 4.42 -19.50 -1.05
CA LEU A 15 5.86 -19.53 -1.33
C LEU A 15 6.19 -20.86 -2.02
N LYS A 16 6.84 -20.80 -3.18
CA LYS A 16 7.15 -21.96 -4.01
C LYS A 16 8.64 -22.08 -4.29
N PHE A 17 9.23 -23.22 -3.97
CA PHE A 17 10.59 -23.56 -4.34
C PHE A 17 10.57 -24.38 -5.64
N HIS A 18 11.09 -23.82 -6.74
CA HIS A 18 11.09 -24.48 -8.05
C HIS A 18 12.15 -25.57 -8.20
N THR A 19 13.13 -25.60 -7.30
CA THR A 19 14.31 -26.49 -7.36
C THR A 19 14.83 -26.74 -5.94
N GLN A 20 15.61 -27.80 -5.72
CA GLN A 20 16.26 -28.04 -4.42
C GLN A 20 17.56 -27.23 -4.17
N LYS A 21 17.98 -26.37 -5.11
CA LYS A 21 19.20 -25.54 -4.99
C LYS A 21 19.27 -24.73 -3.69
N TYR A 22 18.13 -24.35 -3.11
CA TYR A 22 18.06 -23.62 -1.83
C TYR A 22 18.78 -24.35 -0.67
N ARG A 23 18.91 -25.68 -0.73
CA ARG A 23 19.58 -26.48 0.31
C ARG A 23 21.08 -26.28 0.35
N GLN A 24 21.67 -25.79 -0.74
CA GLN A 24 23.11 -25.53 -0.87
C GLN A 24 23.46 -24.05 -0.66
N MET A 25 22.45 -23.19 -0.50
CA MET A 25 22.66 -21.75 -0.28
C MET A 25 23.09 -21.51 1.16
N ALA A 26 23.93 -20.49 1.37
CA ALA A 26 24.19 -20.02 2.72
C ALA A 26 22.87 -19.51 3.35
N PRO A 27 22.66 -19.67 4.67
CA PRO A 27 21.40 -19.25 5.31
C PRO A 27 21.02 -17.79 5.04
N ALA A 28 22.01 -16.88 5.06
CA ALA A 28 21.81 -15.46 4.77
C ALA A 28 21.42 -15.20 3.31
N GLU A 29 22.02 -15.93 2.37
CA GLU A 29 21.72 -15.82 0.94
C GLU A 29 20.29 -16.27 0.64
N LEU A 30 19.85 -17.37 1.29
CA LEU A 30 18.49 -17.85 1.16
C LEU A 30 17.47 -16.86 1.75
N ALA A 31 17.75 -16.31 2.93
CA ALA A 31 16.90 -15.31 3.56
C ALA A 31 16.74 -14.06 2.67
N SER A 32 17.83 -13.59 2.07
CA SER A 32 17.79 -12.48 1.10
C SER A 32 16.92 -12.84 -0.10
N ALA A 33 17.18 -13.99 -0.73
CA ALA A 33 16.43 -14.41 -1.92
C ALA A 33 14.91 -14.54 -1.67
N ILE A 34 14.51 -15.05 -0.51
CA ILE A 34 13.08 -15.12 -0.13
C ILE A 34 12.51 -13.72 0.04
N THR A 35 13.21 -12.86 0.79
CA THR A 35 12.76 -11.51 1.09
C THR A 35 12.63 -10.67 -0.18
N ASP A 36 13.59 -10.79 -1.10
CA ASP A 36 13.59 -10.11 -2.40
C ASP A 36 12.38 -10.51 -3.23
N VAL A 37 12.09 -11.80 -3.34
CA VAL A 37 10.96 -12.29 -4.15
C VAL A 37 9.62 -11.86 -3.54
N ILE A 38 9.49 -11.85 -2.21
CA ILE A 38 8.28 -11.35 -1.52
C ILE A 38 8.10 -9.85 -1.79
N ASN A 39 9.17 -9.06 -1.63
CA ASN A 39 9.11 -7.61 -1.87
C ASN A 39 8.77 -7.28 -3.32
N GLN A 40 9.34 -8.03 -4.27
CA GLN A 40 8.99 -7.90 -5.68
C GLN A 40 7.52 -8.27 -5.95
N ALA A 41 7.00 -9.33 -5.32
CA ALA A 41 5.60 -9.71 -5.46
C ALA A 41 4.65 -8.62 -4.93
N ARG A 42 4.96 -8.04 -3.76
CA ARG A 42 4.23 -6.91 -3.18
C ARG A 42 4.23 -5.69 -4.10
N LYS A 43 5.40 -5.27 -4.59
CA LYS A 43 5.54 -4.15 -5.53
C LYS A 43 4.71 -4.35 -6.80
N ARG A 44 4.73 -5.55 -7.39
CA ARG A 44 3.92 -5.85 -8.59
C ARG A 44 2.43 -5.83 -8.31
N MET A 45 2.00 -6.37 -7.16
CA MET A 45 0.59 -6.35 -6.78
C MET A 45 0.11 -4.93 -6.52
N PHE A 46 0.91 -4.13 -5.83
CA PHE A 46 0.63 -2.71 -5.60
C PHE A 46 0.38 -1.96 -6.91
N ALA A 47 1.33 -2.04 -7.86
CA ALA A 47 1.18 -1.43 -9.17
C ALA A 47 -0.11 -1.89 -9.89
N ARG A 48 -0.49 -3.16 -9.74
CA ARG A 48 -1.72 -3.71 -10.32
C ARG A 48 -2.99 -3.17 -9.66
N VAL A 49 -3.00 -3.02 -8.34
CA VAL A 49 -4.11 -2.40 -7.60
C VAL A 49 -4.23 -0.94 -8.01
N THR A 50 -3.14 -0.18 -7.97
CA THR A 50 -3.10 1.22 -8.43
C THR A 50 -3.68 1.38 -9.83
N GLN A 51 -3.23 0.56 -10.79
CA GLN A 51 -3.75 0.59 -12.15
C GLN A 51 -5.25 0.28 -12.23
N ALA A 52 -5.76 -0.66 -11.43
CA ALA A 52 -7.17 -1.02 -11.43
C ALA A 52 -8.07 0.10 -10.89
N TYR A 53 -7.58 0.87 -9.92
CA TYR A 53 -8.31 1.96 -9.26
C TYR A 53 -8.04 3.35 -9.87
N ALA A 54 -7.06 3.49 -10.77
CA ALA A 54 -6.67 4.77 -11.37
C ALA A 54 -7.85 5.57 -11.94
N GLN A 55 -8.81 4.91 -12.59
CA GLN A 55 -9.99 5.55 -13.18
C GLN A 55 -11.02 6.07 -12.17
N PHE A 56 -10.94 5.62 -10.92
CA PHE A 56 -11.86 5.98 -9.83
C PHE A 56 -11.22 6.95 -8.83
N MET A 57 -9.96 7.35 -9.06
CA MET A 57 -9.27 8.27 -8.17
C MET A 57 -9.73 9.70 -8.44
N PRO A 58 -10.22 10.41 -7.41
CA PRO A 58 -10.34 11.86 -7.44
C PRO A 58 -9.02 12.51 -7.87
N GLU A 59 -9.12 13.58 -8.67
CA GLU A 59 -7.97 14.41 -8.99
C GLU A 59 -7.30 14.90 -7.69
N GLY A 60 -5.97 14.88 -7.66
CA GLY A 60 -5.18 15.33 -6.50
C GLY A 60 -4.91 14.25 -5.42
N ILE A 61 -5.41 13.02 -5.55
CA ILE A 61 -5.04 11.91 -4.65
C ILE A 61 -3.84 11.14 -5.20
N ASP A 62 -2.79 11.04 -4.39
CA ASP A 62 -1.71 10.08 -4.58
C ASP A 62 -2.00 8.77 -3.82
N ILE A 63 -2.20 7.68 -4.55
CA ILE A 63 -2.46 6.37 -3.95
C ILE A 63 -1.28 5.81 -3.16
N ASP A 64 -0.06 6.21 -3.52
CA ASP A 64 1.16 5.79 -2.84
C ASP A 64 1.18 6.41 -1.44
N GLU A 65 0.71 7.66 -1.29
CA GLU A 65 0.51 8.29 0.01
C GLU A 65 -0.61 7.60 0.81
N VAL A 66 -1.73 7.25 0.16
CA VAL A 66 -2.88 6.61 0.83
C VAL A 66 -2.50 5.27 1.43
N MET A 67 -1.79 4.45 0.66
CA MET A 67 -1.42 3.10 1.07
C MET A 67 -0.21 3.05 2.00
N SER A 68 0.69 4.05 1.93
CA SER A 68 1.78 4.21 2.90
C SER A 68 1.31 4.85 4.22
N GLY A 69 0.09 5.37 4.27
CA GLY A 69 -0.49 6.04 5.42
C GLY A 69 0.02 7.47 5.64
N THR A 70 0.74 8.04 4.67
CA THR A 70 1.21 9.43 4.70
C THR A 70 0.20 10.42 4.11
N PHE A 71 -0.86 9.91 3.50
CA PHE A 71 -1.94 10.72 2.96
C PHE A 71 -2.66 11.49 4.06
N ASP A 72 -2.85 12.79 3.84
CA ASP A 72 -3.63 13.68 4.70
C ASP A 72 -5.06 13.84 4.14
N PRO A 73 -6.08 13.20 4.76
CA PRO A 73 -7.47 13.27 4.31
C PRO A 73 -8.06 14.68 4.38
N SER A 74 -7.46 15.58 5.17
CA SER A 74 -7.94 16.96 5.36
C SER A 74 -7.82 17.78 4.07
N ARG A 75 -6.87 17.42 3.18
CA ARG A 75 -6.66 18.09 1.89
C ARG A 75 -7.87 17.91 0.95
N LEU A 76 -8.45 16.72 0.92
CA LEU A 76 -9.66 16.46 0.12
C LEU A 76 -10.90 17.18 0.63
N LEU A 77 -11.05 17.23 1.96
CA LEU A 77 -12.20 17.89 2.58
C LEU A 77 -12.18 19.41 2.43
N GLY A 78 -11.01 20.01 2.21
CA GLY A 78 -10.89 21.43 1.86
C GLY A 78 -11.32 21.75 0.43
N ASP A 79 -11.08 20.82 -0.51
CA ASP A 79 -11.39 21.00 -1.93
C ASP A 79 -12.86 20.72 -2.27
N LEU A 80 -13.47 19.74 -1.59
CA LEU A 80 -14.90 19.54 -1.62
C LEU A 80 -15.54 20.52 -0.63
N ASP A 81 -16.09 21.64 -1.11
CA ASP A 81 -16.89 22.62 -0.33
C ASP A 81 -18.19 21.98 0.21
N LEU A 82 -18.06 20.92 0.99
CA LEU A 82 -19.16 20.14 1.54
C LEU A 82 -19.73 20.93 2.72
N PRO A 83 -21.05 21.21 2.72
CA PRO A 83 -21.68 21.72 3.92
C PRO A 83 -21.50 20.68 5.02
N PHE A 84 -20.80 21.06 6.09
CA PHE A 84 -20.74 20.25 7.31
C PHE A 84 -22.18 19.92 7.73
N PRO A 85 -22.51 18.64 7.99
CA PRO A 85 -23.84 18.29 8.48
C PRO A 85 -24.12 19.11 9.75
N SER A 86 -25.19 19.89 9.70
CA SER A 86 -25.59 20.79 10.79
C SER A 86 -25.67 20.01 12.11
N GLY A 87 -24.73 20.28 13.02
CA GLY A 87 -24.64 19.64 14.34
C GLY A 87 -23.32 18.95 14.67
N ALA A 88 -22.40 18.77 13.71
CA ALA A 88 -21.04 18.33 14.01
C ALA A 88 -20.17 19.53 14.45
N ALA A 89 -19.57 19.45 15.64
CA ALA A 89 -18.59 20.44 16.09
C ALA A 89 -17.38 20.42 15.14
N LYS A 90 -16.98 21.58 14.61
CA LYS A 90 -15.74 21.71 13.84
C LYS A 90 -14.55 21.35 14.73
N PRO A 91 -13.68 20.39 14.33
CA PRO A 91 -12.42 20.21 15.04
C PRO A 91 -11.58 21.47 14.83
N PHE A 92 -11.13 22.06 15.94
CA PHE A 92 -10.13 23.14 15.98
C PHE A 92 -10.54 24.46 15.33
N ASP A 93 -11.68 25.02 15.75
CA ASP A 93 -11.85 26.48 15.76
C ASP A 93 -11.01 27.08 16.90
N GLY A 94 -9.69 26.94 16.72
CA GLY A 94 -8.66 27.42 17.64
C GLY A 94 -8.29 28.84 17.28
N ASP A 95 -9.23 29.76 17.44
CA ASP A 95 -8.89 31.17 17.63
C ASP A 95 -9.74 31.74 18.77
N ARG A 96 -9.20 31.61 19.99
CA ARG A 96 -9.50 32.51 21.11
C ARG A 96 -8.19 32.76 21.87
N PRO A 97 -8.01 33.99 22.37
CA PRO A 97 -6.74 34.50 22.88
C PRO A 97 -6.17 33.74 24.08
#